data_AF-A0A838J2H1-F1
#
_entry.id   AF-A0A838J2H1-F1
#
_cell.length_a   1.000
_cell.length_b   1.000
_cell.length_c   1.000
_cell.angle_alpha   90.00
_cell.angle_beta   90.00
_cell.angle_gamma   90.00
#
_symmetry.space_group_name_H-M   'P 1'
#
loop_
_entity.id
_entity.type
_entity.pdbx_description
1 polymer ?
#
loop_
_entity_poly.entity_id
_entity_poly.type
_entity_poly.pdbx_seq_one_letter_code
_entity_poly.pdbx_strand_id
1 'polypeptide(L)'
;MVASLTFDEFYREAFPQGIRYLRNKFGLHLQDSEEVVQSTLVHFWEDHPDLSYIERPMAYFMGYLRNLALQVVSIPMALPVTLGPTVPSVVKDQRKASLDEPLPHQHQMVLGDIVPSGGASVEAIVMARLHWQEVCGWINTLPKSRRVMFYLRICGYSVPEIAAYLRAQSLFLTPKTIEMYLADARHGLRQHTQVEKVQARLRRAQRQKPWASAYAACQRCGTTTIAHRAYGYCYGCFSKVRIQLQRAGVEQRKKQYEWAHAFPACVECGTTAIVHRARGYCRQCYKRLFGKKPVLAL
;
A
#
# COMPACT_ATOMS: atom_id res chain seq x y z
N MET A 1 -4.00 -27.87 -15.96
CA MET A 1 -4.75 -27.27 -14.85
C MET A 1 -3.85 -27.35 -13.63
N VAL A 2 -3.40 -26.22 -13.08
CA VAL A 2 -2.61 -26.20 -11.84
C VAL A 2 -3.62 -26.32 -10.70
N ALA A 3 -3.47 -27.33 -9.84
CA ALA A 3 -4.32 -27.46 -8.66
C ALA A 3 -4.16 -26.20 -7.78
N SER A 4 -5.27 -25.65 -7.29
CA SER A 4 -5.23 -24.53 -6.36
C SER A 4 -4.62 -25.00 -5.04
N LEU A 5 -3.41 -24.54 -4.73
CA LEU A 5 -2.77 -24.76 -3.44
C LEU A 5 -3.56 -24.05 -2.34
N THR A 6 -3.87 -24.77 -1.26
CA THR A 6 -4.43 -24.17 -0.04
C THR A 6 -3.34 -23.47 0.77
N PHE A 7 -3.73 -22.60 1.70
CA PHE A 7 -2.78 -21.92 2.59
C PHE A 7 -1.92 -22.91 3.36
N ASP A 8 -2.55 -23.94 3.94
CA ASP A 8 -1.86 -24.92 4.78
C ASP A 8 -0.84 -25.73 3.98
N GLU A 9 -1.17 -26.11 2.74
CA GLU A 9 -0.23 -26.81 1.85
C GLU A 9 0.96 -25.94 1.50
N PHE A 10 0.72 -24.68 1.10
CA PHE A 10 1.79 -23.74 0.77
C PHE A 10 2.64 -23.39 2.00
N TYR A 11 2.01 -23.17 3.16
CA TYR A 11 2.68 -22.85 4.42
C TYR A 11 3.64 -23.97 4.83
N ARG A 12 3.18 -25.23 4.81
CA ARG A 12 4.01 -26.40 5.13
C ARG A 12 5.24 -26.52 4.22
N GLU A 13 5.09 -26.15 2.95
CA GLU A 13 6.19 -26.19 1.98
C GLU A 13 7.15 -24.99 2.13
N ALA A 14 6.61 -23.79 2.29
CA ALA A 14 7.35 -22.53 2.24
C ALA A 14 8.06 -22.18 3.54
N PHE A 15 7.46 -22.52 4.70
CA PHE A 15 8.01 -22.20 6.01
C PHE A 15 9.43 -22.76 6.22
N PRO A 16 9.69 -24.08 6.10
CA PRO A 16 11.03 -24.63 6.33
C PRO A 16 12.07 -24.12 5.33
N GLN A 17 11.64 -23.82 4.09
CA GLN A 17 12.53 -23.25 3.07
C GLN A 17 12.88 -21.80 3.40
N GLY A 18 11.92 -21.01 3.89
CA GLY A 18 12.13 -19.63 4.32
C GLY A 18 13.12 -19.54 5.47
N ILE A 19 13.01 -20.43 6.47
CA ILE A 19 13.96 -20.50 7.59
C ILE A 19 15.37 -20.78 7.08
N ARG A 20 15.52 -21.80 6.23
CA ARG A 20 16.82 -22.17 5.66
C ARG A 20 17.42 -21.02 4.84
N TYR A 21 16.58 -20.32 4.07
CA TYR A 21 16.98 -19.17 3.29
C TYR A 21 17.49 -18.03 4.17
N LEU A 22 16.75 -17.66 5.22
CA LEU A 22 17.13 -16.58 6.12
C LEU A 22 18.42 -16.87 6.89
N ARG A 23 18.56 -18.08 7.42
CA ARG A 23 19.80 -18.50 8.11
C ARG A 23 21.01 -18.44 7.19
N ASN A 24 20.90 -19.00 5.98
CA ASN A 24 22.02 -19.05 5.05
C ASN A 24 22.37 -17.68 4.46
N LYS A 25 21.37 -16.82 4.22
CA LYS A 25 21.56 -15.57 3.50
C LYS A 25 21.85 -14.38 4.42
N PHE A 26 21.25 -14.34 5.60
CA PHE A 26 21.31 -13.21 6.52
C PHE A 26 21.95 -13.55 7.88
N GLY A 27 22.25 -14.83 8.15
CA GLY A 27 22.85 -15.24 9.42
C GLY A 27 21.91 -15.06 10.63
N LEU A 28 20.60 -14.99 10.40
CA LEU A 28 19.62 -14.80 11.46
C LEU A 28 19.57 -16.00 12.42
N HIS A 29 19.32 -15.74 13.70
CA HIS A 29 19.09 -16.78 14.68
C HIS A 29 17.78 -17.52 14.38
N LEU A 30 17.62 -18.74 14.90
CA LEU A 30 16.47 -19.60 14.57
C LEU A 30 15.13 -18.94 14.95
N GLN A 31 15.04 -18.40 16.17
CA GLN A 31 13.85 -17.71 16.67
C GLN A 31 13.48 -16.49 15.81
N ASP A 32 14.45 -15.64 15.49
CA ASP A 32 14.23 -14.47 14.62
C ASP A 32 13.80 -14.88 13.21
N SER A 33 14.33 -16.00 12.71
CA SER A 33 13.97 -16.52 11.39
C SER A 33 12.53 -17.03 11.35
N GLU A 34 12.06 -17.69 12.41
CA GLU A 34 10.68 -18.20 12.53
C GLU A 34 9.66 -17.07 12.50
N GLU A 35 9.86 -16.03 13.30
CA GLU A 35 8.95 -14.89 13.39
C GLU A 35 8.87 -14.15 12.05
N VAL A 36 10.01 -13.90 11.40
CA VAL A 36 10.06 -13.21 10.10
C VAL A 36 9.35 -14.03 9.02
N VAL A 37 9.60 -15.34 8.97
CA VAL A 37 8.95 -16.21 7.96
C VAL A 37 7.46 -16.32 8.20
N GLN A 38 7.02 -16.47 9.46
CA GLN A 38 5.61 -16.55 9.81
C GLN A 38 4.86 -15.27 9.44
N SER A 39 5.38 -14.11 9.84
CA SER A 39 4.83 -12.80 9.50
C SER A 39 4.78 -12.59 7.97
N THR A 40 5.85 -12.99 7.27
CA THR A 40 5.91 -12.92 5.81
C THR A 40 4.83 -13.78 5.16
N LEU A 41 4.61 -15.01 5.63
CA LEU A 41 3.61 -15.92 5.06
C LEU A 41 2.18 -15.40 5.25
N VAL A 42 1.88 -14.82 6.42
CA VAL A 42 0.56 -14.20 6.67
C VAL A 42 0.33 -13.07 5.69
N HIS A 43 1.25 -12.11 5.60
CA HIS A 43 1.11 -10.97 4.68
C HIS A 43 1.09 -11.38 3.20
N PHE A 44 1.94 -12.35 2.84
CA PHE A 44 1.95 -12.89 1.48
C PHE A 44 0.60 -13.47 1.10
N TRP A 45 -0.05 -14.20 2.01
CA TRP A 45 -1.36 -14.80 1.75
C TRP A 45 -2.51 -13.79 1.76
N GLU A 46 -2.45 -12.77 2.63
CA GLU A 46 -3.42 -11.66 2.63
C GLU A 46 -3.38 -10.88 1.30
N ASP A 47 -2.19 -10.60 0.78
CA ASP A 47 -1.99 -9.89 -0.49
C ASP A 47 -2.36 -10.78 -1.70
N HIS A 48 -2.22 -12.10 -1.56
CA HIS A 48 -2.34 -13.08 -2.65
C HIS A 48 -3.14 -14.34 -2.22
N PRO A 49 -4.46 -14.22 -1.99
CA PRO A 49 -5.28 -15.33 -1.49
C PRO A 49 -5.49 -16.47 -2.51
N ASP A 50 -5.20 -16.22 -3.79
CA ASP A 50 -5.22 -17.20 -4.86
C ASP A 50 -3.87 -17.20 -5.57
N LEU A 51 -3.09 -18.27 -5.41
CA LEU A 51 -1.76 -18.36 -6.02
C LEU A 51 -1.79 -18.85 -7.48
N SER A 52 -2.95 -19.19 -8.03
CA SER A 52 -3.06 -19.81 -9.37
C SER A 52 -2.56 -18.92 -10.52
N TYR A 53 -2.52 -17.59 -10.33
CA TYR A 53 -1.99 -16.65 -11.31
C TYR A 53 -0.46 -16.46 -11.23
N ILE A 54 0.19 -16.99 -10.20
CA ILE A 54 1.64 -16.89 -10.02
C ILE A 54 2.28 -18.16 -10.56
N GLU A 55 3.01 -18.06 -11.68
CA GLU A 55 3.65 -19.21 -12.32
C GLU A 55 4.60 -19.98 -11.39
N ARG A 56 5.28 -19.27 -10.47
CA ARG A 56 6.24 -19.83 -9.52
C ARG A 56 6.03 -19.25 -8.12
N PRO A 57 5.01 -19.70 -7.37
CA PRO A 57 4.63 -19.11 -6.08
C PRO A 57 5.77 -19.13 -5.06
N MET A 58 6.52 -20.23 -4.98
CA MET A 58 7.66 -20.35 -4.07
C MET A 58 8.78 -19.33 -4.38
N ALA A 59 9.14 -19.17 -5.65
CA ALA A 59 10.18 -18.21 -6.05
C ALA A 59 9.74 -16.77 -5.77
N TYR A 60 8.46 -16.47 -5.99
CA TYR A 60 7.87 -15.18 -5.67
C TYR A 60 7.87 -14.93 -4.15
N PHE A 61 7.43 -15.90 -3.36
CA PHE A 61 7.47 -15.85 -1.90
C PHE A 61 8.89 -15.62 -1.36
N MET A 62 9.91 -16.30 -1.90
CA MET A 62 11.31 -16.07 -1.49
C MET A 62 11.77 -14.63 -1.78
N GLY A 63 11.33 -14.04 -2.90
CA GLY A 63 11.55 -12.63 -3.19
C GLY A 63 10.85 -11.71 -2.18
N TYR A 64 9.61 -12.04 -1.82
CA TYR A 64 8.81 -11.31 -0.84
C TYR A 64 9.47 -11.38 0.56
N LEU A 65 9.85 -12.58 1.01
CA LEU A 65 10.57 -12.86 2.24
C LEU A 65 11.90 -12.10 2.32
N ARG A 66 12.68 -12.10 1.24
CA ARG A 66 13.94 -11.34 1.17
C ARG A 66 13.72 -9.85 1.42
N ASN A 67 12.68 -9.27 0.81
CA ASN A 67 12.40 -7.84 0.95
C ASN A 67 11.98 -7.48 2.38
N LEU A 68 11.18 -8.32 3.03
CA LEU A 68 10.79 -8.15 4.44
C LEU A 68 11.99 -8.34 5.38
N ALA A 69 12.79 -9.38 5.18
CA ALA A 69 14.00 -9.60 5.98
C ALA A 69 14.99 -8.44 5.87
N LEU A 70 15.16 -7.86 4.67
CA LEU A 70 15.96 -6.65 4.49
C LEU A 70 15.42 -5.46 5.29
N GLN A 71 14.11 -5.33 5.46
CA GLN A 71 13.53 -4.27 6.30
C GLN A 71 13.84 -4.52 7.77
N VAL A 72 13.73 -5.76 8.25
CA VAL A 72 14.03 -6.13 9.64
C VAL A 72 15.51 -5.91 9.97
N VAL A 73 16.41 -6.37 9.10
CA VAL A 73 17.87 -6.24 9.28
C VAL A 73 18.35 -4.79 9.10
N SER A 74 17.65 -3.97 8.31
CA SER A 74 18.04 -2.57 8.05
C SER A 74 17.50 -1.59 9.10
N ILE A 75 16.69 -2.02 10.05
CA ILE A 75 16.39 -1.20 11.22
C ILE A 75 17.68 -1.17 12.04
N PRO A 76 18.39 -0.03 12.14
CA PRO A 76 19.50 0.06 13.06
C PRO A 76 18.91 -0.21 14.44
N MET A 77 19.29 -1.34 15.05
CA MET A 77 19.10 -1.50 16.48
C MET A 77 19.70 -0.24 17.08
N ALA A 78 18.84 0.61 17.66
CA ALA A 78 19.26 1.80 18.35
C ALA A 78 20.14 1.31 19.50
N LEU A 79 21.45 1.27 19.27
CA LEU A 79 22.42 1.19 20.33
C LEU A 79 22.10 2.38 21.24
N PRO A 80 21.90 2.15 22.55
CA PRO A 80 21.69 3.26 23.46
C PRO A 80 22.90 4.18 23.33
N VAL A 81 22.65 5.40 22.83
CA VAL A 81 23.64 6.47 22.76
C VAL A 81 23.88 6.91 24.19
N THR A 82 24.81 6.23 24.89
CA THR A 82 25.43 6.79 26.09
C THR A 82 26.44 7.82 25.63
N LEU A 83 25.99 9.07 25.50
CA LEU A 83 26.87 10.23 25.56
C LEU A 83 27.31 10.41 27.01
N GLY A 84 28.53 10.01 27.33
CA GLY A 84 29.22 10.34 28.57
C GLY A 84 30.69 10.65 28.27
N PRO A 85 31.25 11.75 28.81
CA PRO A 85 32.60 12.17 28.49
C PRO A 85 33.63 11.22 29.12
N THR A 86 34.75 11.07 28.42
CA THR A 86 35.98 10.41 28.88
C THR A 86 36.38 10.87 30.28
N VAL A 87 36.33 9.95 31.25
CA VAL A 87 37.00 10.06 32.56
C VAL A 87 38.12 9.01 32.60
N PRO A 88 39.32 9.32 33.11
CA PRO A 88 40.48 8.42 33.04
C PRO A 88 40.31 7.19 33.94
N SER A 89 40.96 6.10 33.53
CA SER A 89 40.95 4.80 34.19
C SER A 89 41.33 4.89 35.68
N VAL A 90 40.38 4.54 36.55
CA VAL A 90 40.66 4.06 37.91
C VAL A 90 40.02 2.69 38.04
N VAL A 91 40.88 1.69 38.19
CA VAL A 91 40.51 0.31 38.53
C VAL A 91 39.75 0.32 39.85
N LYS A 92 38.44 0.05 39.80
CA LYS A 92 37.68 -0.42 40.96
C LYS A 92 36.64 -1.45 40.52
N ASP A 93 36.66 -2.56 41.25
CA ASP A 93 35.80 -3.73 41.16
C ASP A 93 34.35 -3.44 40.74
N GLN A 94 33.99 -3.91 39.54
CA GLN A 94 32.59 -4.19 39.23
C GLN A 94 32.25 -5.58 39.76
N ARG A 95 31.74 -5.63 40.99
CA ARG A 95 30.92 -6.77 41.43
C ARG A 95 29.72 -6.83 40.48
N LYS A 96 29.65 -7.87 39.65
CA LYS A 96 28.39 -8.32 39.06
C LYS A 96 27.41 -8.52 40.21
N ALA A 97 26.39 -7.66 40.30
CA ALA A 97 25.21 -7.98 41.09
C ALA A 97 24.63 -9.26 40.49
N SER A 98 24.68 -10.34 41.27
CA SER A 98 23.99 -11.59 40.95
C SER A 98 22.50 -11.29 40.84
N LEU A 99 21.86 -11.82 39.80
CA LEU A 99 20.42 -11.77 39.60
C LEU A 99 19.63 -12.62 40.62
N ASP A 100 20.31 -13.15 41.65
CA ASP A 100 19.73 -14.06 42.65
C ASP A 100 19.65 -13.46 44.07
N GLU A 101 19.81 -12.14 44.24
CA GLU A 101 19.62 -11.53 45.57
C GLU A 101 18.12 -11.40 45.91
N PRO A 102 17.60 -12.10 46.95
CA PRO A 102 16.18 -12.05 47.29
C PRO A 102 15.83 -10.69 47.91
N LEU A 103 15.01 -9.91 47.20
CA LEU A 103 14.44 -8.66 47.72
C LEU A 103 13.39 -8.95 48.82
N PRO A 104 13.23 -8.03 49.81
CA PRO A 104 12.27 -8.21 50.88
C PRO A 104 10.83 -8.27 50.36
N HIS A 105 10.05 -9.21 50.89
CA HIS A 105 8.65 -9.43 50.56
C HIS A 105 7.78 -8.20 50.79
N GLN A 106 7.56 -7.38 49.75
CA GLN A 106 6.34 -6.60 49.57
C GLN A 106 6.26 -6.10 48.11
N HIS A 107 5.22 -6.55 47.41
CA HIS A 107 4.94 -6.35 45.97
C HIS A 107 5.83 -7.11 44.98
N GLN A 108 5.53 -8.42 44.79
CA GLN A 108 5.88 -9.13 43.56
C GLN A 108 5.04 -8.59 42.38
N MET A 109 5.51 -7.53 41.74
CA MET A 109 5.37 -7.41 40.29
C MET A 109 6.63 -7.97 39.66
N VAL A 110 6.47 -8.95 38.78
CA VAL A 110 7.56 -9.64 38.09
C VAL A 110 8.29 -8.61 37.23
N LEU A 111 9.53 -8.26 37.59
CA LEU A 111 10.40 -7.35 36.82
C LEU A 111 10.67 -7.85 35.39
N GLY A 112 10.34 -9.10 35.07
CA GLY A 112 10.33 -9.66 33.72
C GLY A 112 9.25 -9.08 32.79
N ASP A 113 8.20 -8.44 33.34
CA ASP A 113 7.09 -7.87 32.55
C ASP A 113 7.35 -6.42 32.08
N ILE A 114 8.51 -5.83 32.46
CA ILE A 114 8.88 -4.43 32.13
C ILE A 114 10.15 -4.38 31.27
N VAL A 115 10.54 -5.47 30.62
CA VAL A 115 11.50 -5.38 29.52
C VAL A 115 10.69 -5.08 28.26
N PRO A 116 10.66 -3.84 27.75
CA PRO A 116 10.03 -3.58 26.47
C PRO A 116 10.72 -4.47 25.44
N SER A 117 9.96 -5.42 24.88
CA SER A 117 10.37 -6.19 23.72
C SER A 117 10.91 -5.20 22.70
N GLY A 118 12.20 -5.26 22.38
CA GLY A 118 12.91 -4.31 21.52
C GLY A 118 12.45 -4.31 20.05
N GLY A 119 11.23 -4.76 19.78
CA GLY A 119 10.61 -4.71 18.47
C GLY A 119 10.33 -3.27 18.04
N ALA A 120 10.48 -3.01 16.74
CA ALA A 120 10.04 -1.76 16.16
C ALA A 120 8.52 -1.59 16.37
N SER A 121 8.07 -0.39 16.70
CA SER A 121 6.63 -0.11 16.82
C SER A 121 5.94 -0.34 15.47
N VAL A 122 4.64 -0.69 15.50
CA VAL A 122 3.81 -0.82 14.29
C VAL A 122 3.89 0.45 13.44
N GLU A 123 3.93 1.62 14.09
CA GLU A 123 4.12 2.91 13.40
C GLU A 123 5.47 2.98 12.68
N ALA A 124 6.57 2.54 13.31
CA ALA A 124 7.89 2.51 12.67
C ALA A 124 7.92 1.56 11.46
N ILE A 125 7.25 0.41 11.54
CA ILE A 125 7.12 -0.55 10.42
C ILE A 125 6.33 0.06 9.26
N VAL A 126 5.17 0.68 9.55
CA VAL A 126 4.35 1.36 8.54
C VAL A 126 5.13 2.50 7.89
N MET A 127 5.87 3.28 8.67
CA MET A 127 6.71 4.37 8.17
C MET A 127 7.85 3.88 7.29
N ALA A 128 8.51 2.77 7.67
CA ALA A 128 9.53 2.13 6.85
C ALA A 128 8.95 1.63 5.51
N ARG A 129 7.75 1.04 5.52
CA ARG A 129 7.05 0.58 4.32
C ARG A 129 6.69 1.73 3.39
N LEU A 130 6.11 2.81 3.92
CA LEU A 130 5.77 4.00 3.12
C LEU A 130 7.02 4.66 2.53
N HIS A 131 8.08 4.78 3.32
CA HIS A 131 9.35 5.31 2.85
C HIS A 131 9.94 4.44 1.73
N TRP A 132 9.90 3.11 1.88
CA TRP A 132 10.34 2.18 0.84
C TRP A 132 9.53 2.31 -0.45
N GLN A 133 8.20 2.46 -0.36
CA GLN A 133 7.35 2.69 -1.53
C GLN A 133 7.71 3.98 -2.27
N GLU A 134 7.98 5.08 -1.55
CA GLU A 134 8.43 6.33 -2.17
C GLU A 134 9.82 6.20 -2.81
N VAL A 135 10.75 5.51 -2.15
CA VAL A 135 12.07 5.19 -2.71
C VAL A 135 11.93 4.38 -3.99
N CYS A 136 11.11 3.32 -4.00
CA CYS A 136 10.83 2.53 -5.20
C CYS A 136 10.18 3.35 -6.32
N GLY A 137 9.22 4.23 -5.98
CA GLY A 137 8.58 5.14 -6.92
C GLY A 137 9.61 6.06 -7.61
N TRP A 138 10.52 6.64 -6.84
CA TRP A 138 11.60 7.48 -7.36
C TRP A 138 12.64 6.69 -8.15
N ILE A 139 13.06 5.50 -7.69
CA ILE A 139 13.96 4.62 -8.43
C ILE A 139 13.39 4.30 -9.83
N ASN A 140 12.07 4.16 -9.94
CA ASN A 140 11.40 3.91 -11.20
C ASN A 140 11.37 5.13 -12.15
N THR A 141 11.66 6.34 -11.68
CA THR A 141 11.86 7.50 -12.56
C THR A 141 13.28 7.57 -13.13
N LEU A 142 14.22 6.78 -12.60
CA LEU A 142 15.59 6.73 -13.13
C LEU A 142 15.64 5.97 -14.47
N PRO A 143 16.58 6.34 -15.36
CA PRO A 143 16.93 5.55 -16.54
C PRO A 143 17.25 4.09 -16.18
N LYS A 144 16.91 3.14 -17.05
CA LYS A 144 17.01 1.69 -16.80
C LYS A 144 18.41 1.26 -16.31
N SER A 145 19.48 1.79 -16.91
CA SER A 145 20.86 1.50 -16.51
C SER A 145 21.16 1.93 -15.07
N ARG A 146 20.74 3.16 -14.70
CA ARG A 146 20.91 3.70 -13.33
C ARG A 146 20.07 2.96 -12.30
N ARG A 147 18.86 2.54 -12.68
CA ARG A 147 17.97 1.75 -11.85
C ARG A 147 18.64 0.44 -11.41
N VAL A 148 19.24 -0.29 -12.35
CA VAL A 148 19.93 -1.56 -12.06
C VAL A 148 21.10 -1.34 -11.11
N MET A 149 21.95 -0.32 -11.35
CA MET A 149 23.07 0.00 -10.46
C MET A 149 22.62 0.32 -9.04
N PHE A 150 21.55 1.10 -8.90
CA PHE A 150 21.02 1.49 -7.60
C PHE A 150 20.43 0.29 -6.83
N TYR A 151 19.68 -0.58 -7.52
CA TYR A 151 19.17 -1.82 -6.91
C TYR A 151 20.28 -2.75 -6.44
N LEU A 152 21.30 -2.98 -7.27
CA LEU A 152 22.46 -3.79 -6.88
C LEU A 152 23.16 -3.17 -5.67
N ARG A 153 23.30 -1.84 -5.63
CA ARG A 153 23.90 -1.18 -4.47
C ARG A 153 23.08 -1.34 -3.18
N ILE A 154 21.75 -1.22 -3.25
CA ILE A 154 20.86 -1.50 -2.11
C ILE A 154 20.96 -2.97 -1.66
N CYS A 155 21.14 -3.89 -2.61
CA CYS A 155 21.34 -5.31 -2.34
C CYS A 155 22.71 -5.65 -1.73
N GLY A 156 23.56 -4.66 -1.44
CA GLY A 156 24.85 -4.83 -0.78
C GLY A 156 26.05 -5.02 -1.72
N TYR A 157 25.85 -4.99 -3.04
CA TYR A 157 26.96 -5.15 -3.98
C TYR A 157 27.92 -3.95 -3.92
N SER A 158 29.21 -4.24 -3.92
CA SER A 158 30.28 -3.26 -4.05
C SER A 158 30.34 -2.69 -5.48
N VAL A 159 30.95 -1.52 -5.65
CA VAL A 159 31.10 -0.89 -6.97
C VAL A 159 31.86 -1.79 -7.96
N PRO A 160 32.95 -2.49 -7.57
CA PRO A 160 33.62 -3.45 -8.45
C PRO A 160 32.72 -4.60 -8.90
N GLU A 161 31.90 -5.16 -8.01
CA GLU A 161 30.96 -6.24 -8.36
C GLU A 161 29.86 -5.75 -9.30
N ILE A 162 29.34 -4.53 -9.09
CA ILE A 162 28.40 -3.89 -10.01
C ILE A 162 29.04 -3.71 -11.39
N ALA A 163 30.29 -3.25 -11.45
CA ALA A 163 31.03 -3.10 -12.70
C ALA A 163 31.23 -4.43 -13.43
N ALA A 164 31.57 -5.49 -12.69
CA ALA A 164 31.69 -6.84 -13.23
C ALA A 164 30.34 -7.35 -13.80
N TYR A 165 29.25 -7.17 -13.04
CA TYR A 165 27.90 -7.53 -13.48
C TYR A 165 27.49 -6.79 -14.76
N LEU A 166 27.73 -5.49 -14.84
CA LEU A 166 27.40 -4.70 -16.02
C LEU A 166 28.23 -5.09 -17.25
N ARG A 167 29.52 -5.40 -17.08
CA ARG A 167 30.36 -5.91 -18.17
C ARG A 167 29.85 -7.25 -18.71
N ALA A 168 29.36 -8.14 -17.86
CA ALA A 168 28.74 -9.38 -18.29
C ALA A 168 27.45 -9.15 -19.11
N GLN A 169 26.85 -7.97 -19.01
CA GLN A 169 25.69 -7.52 -19.80
C GLN A 169 26.10 -6.61 -20.97
N SER A 170 27.38 -6.63 -21.37
CA SER A 170 27.95 -5.78 -22.43
C SER A 170 27.85 -4.27 -22.16
N LEU A 171 27.76 -3.85 -20.89
CA LEU A 171 27.78 -2.46 -20.46
C LEU A 171 29.12 -2.13 -19.80
N PHE A 172 29.99 -1.45 -20.54
CA PHE A 172 31.33 -1.10 -20.09
C PHE A 172 31.33 0.24 -19.35
N LEU A 173 30.92 0.22 -18.08
CA LEU A 173 31.06 1.39 -17.19
C LEU A 173 32.28 1.23 -16.29
N THR A 174 33.07 2.30 -16.17
CA THR A 174 34.18 2.33 -15.20
C THR A 174 33.64 2.44 -13.77
N PRO A 175 34.37 1.92 -12.76
CA PRO A 175 34.00 2.10 -11.35
C PRO A 175 33.74 3.58 -10.98
N LYS A 176 34.57 4.51 -11.49
CA LYS A 176 34.41 5.95 -11.28
C LYS A 176 33.10 6.48 -11.85
N THR A 177 32.70 6.03 -13.03
CA THR A 177 31.41 6.39 -13.65
C THR A 177 30.24 5.87 -12.81
N ILE A 178 30.34 4.64 -12.28
CA ILE A 178 29.31 4.04 -11.42
C ILE A 178 29.19 4.82 -10.12
N GLU A 179 30.31 5.17 -9.48
CA GLU A 179 30.30 6.00 -8.26
C GLU A 179 29.64 7.35 -8.48
N MET A 180 29.96 8.03 -9.57
CA MET A 180 29.34 9.29 -9.97
C MET A 180 27.82 9.13 -10.10
N TYR A 181 27.33 8.09 -10.79
CA TYR A 181 25.89 7.85 -10.92
C TYR A 181 25.22 7.49 -9.59
N LEU A 182 25.88 6.73 -8.72
CA LEU A 182 25.36 6.42 -7.39
C LEU A 182 25.36 7.64 -6.46
N ALA A 183 26.30 8.57 -6.63
CA ALA A 183 26.34 9.83 -5.90
C ALA A 183 25.22 10.78 -6.36
N ASP A 184 25.04 10.93 -7.67
CA ASP A 184 23.93 11.68 -8.28
C ASP A 184 22.57 11.11 -7.86
N ALA A 185 22.41 9.78 -7.89
CA ALA A 185 21.21 9.12 -7.41
C ALA A 185 20.97 9.36 -5.91
N ARG A 186 22.00 9.29 -5.06
CA ARG A 186 21.88 9.62 -3.64
C ARG A 186 21.46 11.07 -3.41
N HIS A 187 21.99 12.00 -4.19
CA HIS A 187 21.61 13.41 -4.11
C HIS A 187 20.14 13.62 -4.54
N GLY A 188 19.74 13.06 -5.68
CA GLY A 188 18.35 13.10 -6.15
C GLY A 188 17.38 12.45 -5.16
N LEU A 189 17.77 11.32 -4.55
CA LEU A 189 16.98 10.69 -3.51
C LEU A 189 16.81 11.63 -2.30
N ARG A 190 17.89 12.24 -1.79
CA ARG A 190 17.81 13.21 -0.67
C ARG A 190 16.88 14.38 -0.96
N GLN A 191 16.88 14.89 -2.19
CA GLN A 191 15.99 15.97 -2.61
C GLN A 191 14.52 15.50 -2.71
N HIS A 192 14.30 14.24 -3.10
CA HIS A 192 12.97 13.66 -3.24
C HIS A 192 12.39 13.22 -1.88
N THR A 193 13.20 12.60 -1.04
CA THR A 193 12.89 12.15 0.32
C THR A 193 13.17 13.24 1.36
N GLN A 194 13.11 14.52 0.99
CA GLN A 194 13.10 15.57 2.01
C GLN A 194 11.98 15.21 2.99
N VAL A 195 12.41 14.76 4.18
CA VAL A 195 11.56 14.18 5.22
C VAL A 195 10.42 15.13 5.55
N GLU A 196 10.65 16.43 5.37
CA GLU A 196 9.65 17.49 5.48
C GLU A 196 8.47 17.37 4.50
N LYS A 197 8.65 16.90 3.26
CA LYS A 197 7.53 16.70 2.32
C LYS A 197 6.67 15.51 2.73
N VAL A 198 7.30 14.43 3.18
CA VAL A 198 6.62 13.23 3.69
C VAL A 198 5.90 13.56 5.00
N GLN A 199 6.60 14.19 5.93
CA GLN A 199 6.03 14.69 7.19
C GLN A 199 4.94 15.74 6.94
N ALA A 200 5.05 16.61 5.93
CA ALA A 200 4.00 17.55 5.57
C ALA A 200 2.78 16.85 4.98
N ARG A 201 2.95 15.78 4.18
CA ARG A 201 1.84 14.94 3.71
C ARG A 201 1.17 14.21 4.87
N LEU A 202 1.94 13.65 5.80
CA LEU A 202 1.43 12.99 7.00
C LEU A 202 0.73 13.98 7.93
N ARG A 203 1.32 15.14 8.21
CA ARG A 203 0.67 16.22 8.96
C ARG A 203 -0.59 16.71 8.25
N ARG A 204 -0.62 16.78 6.92
CA ARG A 204 -1.84 17.07 6.16
C ARG A 204 -2.87 15.96 6.30
N ALA A 205 -2.49 14.69 6.24
CA ALA A 205 -3.39 13.56 6.45
C ALA A 205 -3.93 13.50 7.89
N GLN A 206 -3.09 13.78 8.89
CA GLN A 206 -3.50 13.91 10.29
C GLN A 206 -4.37 15.16 10.54
N ARG A 207 -4.11 16.26 9.81
CA ARG A 207 -4.94 17.48 9.83
C ARG A 207 -6.19 17.38 8.96
N GLN A 208 -6.37 16.32 8.17
CA GLN A 208 -7.66 16.04 7.56
C GLN A 208 -8.59 15.70 8.71
N LYS A 209 -9.32 16.73 9.14
CA LYS A 209 -10.43 16.68 10.09
C LYS A 209 -11.29 15.44 9.84
N PRO A 210 -11.98 14.92 10.87
CA PRO A 210 -13.02 13.90 10.68
C PRO A 210 -13.90 14.28 9.48
N TRP A 211 -14.19 13.26 8.67
CA TRP A 211 -14.56 13.28 7.25
C TRP A 211 -15.70 14.23 6.82
N ALA A 212 -16.42 14.81 7.77
CA ALA A 212 -16.89 16.19 7.75
C ALA A 212 -17.04 16.62 9.22
N SER A 213 -16.63 17.84 9.61
CA SER A 213 -16.73 18.29 11.01
C SER A 213 -18.15 18.28 11.57
N ALA A 214 -19.15 18.24 10.69
CA ALA A 214 -20.56 18.24 11.05
C ALA A 214 -21.10 16.88 11.51
N TYR A 215 -20.43 15.75 11.21
CA TYR A 215 -20.99 14.42 11.46
C TYR A 215 -19.96 13.48 12.06
N ALA A 216 -20.18 13.10 13.32
CA ALA A 216 -19.33 12.14 14.04
C ALA A 216 -19.56 10.68 13.59
N ALA A 217 -20.73 10.36 13.05
CA ALA A 217 -21.13 9.02 12.63
C ALA A 217 -22.01 9.07 11.37
N CYS A 218 -22.06 7.95 10.64
CA CYS A 218 -22.93 7.84 9.47
C CYS A 218 -24.40 7.93 9.88
N GLN A 219 -25.16 8.88 9.32
CA GLN A 219 -26.57 9.09 9.67
C GLN A 219 -27.48 7.87 9.43
N ARG A 220 -27.09 6.95 8.54
CA ARG A 220 -27.89 5.77 8.20
C ARG A 220 -27.45 4.49 8.92
N CYS A 221 -26.14 4.25 9.07
CA CYS A 221 -25.62 2.99 9.60
C CYS A 221 -24.79 3.15 10.88
N GLY A 222 -24.63 4.37 11.41
CA GLY A 222 -23.89 4.64 12.66
C GLY A 222 -22.37 4.47 12.58
N THR A 223 -21.82 3.99 11.46
CA THR A 223 -20.38 3.71 11.35
C THR A 223 -19.54 4.98 11.50
N THR A 224 -18.52 4.89 12.34
CA THR A 224 -17.51 5.93 12.63
C THR A 224 -16.14 5.63 12.01
N THR A 225 -15.89 4.36 11.65
CA THR A 225 -14.59 3.88 11.16
C THR A 225 -14.35 4.11 9.67
N ILE A 226 -15.40 4.41 8.91
CA ILE A 226 -15.33 4.58 7.45
C ILE A 226 -15.57 6.05 7.10
N ALA A 227 -14.80 6.55 6.14
CA ALA A 227 -14.95 7.86 5.56
C ALA A 227 -16.41 8.21 5.19
N HIS A 228 -16.89 9.34 5.70
CA HIS A 228 -18.16 9.93 5.28
C HIS A 228 -17.97 10.77 4.01
N ARG A 229 -19.02 10.83 3.19
CA ARG A 229 -19.12 11.71 2.03
C ARG A 229 -20.08 12.87 2.36
N ALA A 230 -20.85 13.36 1.40
CA ALA A 230 -21.79 14.44 1.62
C ALA A 230 -22.96 14.01 2.52
N TYR A 231 -23.50 14.97 3.27
CA TYR A 231 -24.67 14.83 4.15
C TYR A 231 -24.51 13.81 5.28
N GLY A 232 -23.28 13.52 5.71
CA GLY A 232 -23.04 12.62 6.86
C GLY A 232 -23.30 11.14 6.56
N TYR A 233 -23.26 10.71 5.29
CA TYR A 233 -23.37 9.30 4.93
C TYR A 233 -22.01 8.69 4.58
N CYS A 234 -21.73 7.46 5.05
CA CYS A 234 -20.59 6.67 4.57
C CYS A 234 -20.73 6.35 3.06
N TYR A 235 -19.64 5.96 2.40
CA TYR A 235 -19.63 5.67 0.96
C TYR A 235 -20.74 4.71 0.50
N GLY A 236 -20.96 3.62 1.27
CA GLY A 236 -22.00 2.64 0.98
C GLY A 236 -23.42 3.21 1.13
N CYS A 237 -23.67 3.96 2.20
CA CYS A 237 -24.97 4.58 2.45
C CYS A 237 -25.27 5.73 1.48
N PHE A 238 -24.27 6.55 1.16
CA PHE A 238 -24.41 7.67 0.22
C PHE A 238 -24.82 7.18 -1.15
N SER A 239 -24.24 6.08 -1.63
CA SER A 239 -24.59 5.50 -2.94
C SER A 239 -26.05 5.07 -3.00
N LYS A 240 -26.57 4.45 -1.92
CA LYS A 240 -27.98 4.06 -1.80
C LYS A 240 -28.91 5.28 -1.78
N VAL A 241 -28.58 6.29 -0.97
CA VAL A 241 -29.37 7.54 -0.88
C VAL A 241 -29.36 8.29 -2.21
N ARG A 242 -28.23 8.37 -2.91
CA ARG A 242 -28.13 9.00 -4.23
C ARG A 242 -29.04 8.32 -5.25
N ILE A 243 -29.07 6.99 -5.28
CA ILE A 243 -29.97 6.24 -6.17
C ILE A 243 -31.44 6.53 -5.83
N GLN A 244 -31.80 6.60 -4.55
CA GLN A 244 -33.16 6.96 -4.13
C GLN A 244 -33.55 8.38 -4.57
N LEU A 245 -32.68 9.36 -4.36
CA LEU A 245 -32.90 10.75 -4.81
C LEU A 245 -32.99 10.84 -6.33
N GLN A 246 -32.14 10.12 -7.06
CA GLN A 246 -32.21 10.06 -8.53
C GLN A 246 -33.53 9.44 -9.00
N ARG A 247 -33.99 8.35 -8.38
CA ARG A 247 -35.29 7.75 -8.70
C ARG A 247 -36.44 8.71 -8.40
N ALA A 248 -36.43 9.37 -7.25
CA ALA A 248 -37.44 10.37 -6.89
C ALA A 248 -37.45 11.54 -7.90
N GLY A 249 -36.28 12.06 -8.27
CA GLY A 249 -36.17 13.13 -9.25
C GLY A 249 -36.49 12.71 -10.69
N VAL A 250 -36.32 11.44 -11.05
CA VAL A 250 -36.81 10.89 -12.34
C VAL A 250 -38.32 10.75 -12.30
N GLU A 251 -38.89 10.27 -11.21
CA GLU A 251 -40.33 10.10 -11.06
C GLU A 251 -41.08 11.44 -11.04
N GLN A 252 -40.52 12.44 -10.35
CA GLN A 252 -41.04 13.80 -10.37
C GLN A 252 -40.97 14.43 -11.77
N ARG A 253 -39.90 14.15 -12.53
CA ARG A 253 -39.80 14.58 -13.94
C ARG A 253 -40.81 13.85 -14.83
N LYS A 254 -41.03 12.55 -14.67
CA LYS A 254 -42.08 11.84 -15.44
C LYS A 254 -43.46 12.46 -15.23
N LYS A 255 -43.81 12.85 -14.00
CA LYS A 255 -45.07 13.53 -13.70
C LYS A 255 -45.17 14.93 -14.33
N GLN A 256 -44.05 15.62 -14.52
CA GLN A 256 -44.02 16.92 -15.19
C GLN A 256 -43.98 16.81 -16.73
N TYR A 257 -43.59 15.66 -17.28
CA TYR A 257 -43.49 15.42 -18.73
C TYR A 257 -44.56 14.46 -19.24
N GLU A 258 -45.78 14.48 -18.70
CA GLU A 258 -46.89 13.70 -19.29
C GLU A 258 -47.19 14.13 -20.74
N TRP A 259 -46.80 15.36 -21.11
CA TRP A 259 -46.81 15.87 -22.48
C TRP A 259 -45.56 16.74 -22.66
N ALA A 260 -44.93 16.69 -23.83
CA ALA A 260 -44.03 17.80 -24.17
C ALA A 260 -44.92 19.05 -24.21
N HIS A 261 -44.86 19.92 -23.20
CA HIS A 261 -45.78 21.07 -23.03
C HIS A 261 -46.03 21.90 -24.30
N ALA A 262 -45.10 21.88 -25.24
CA ALA A 262 -45.20 22.57 -26.51
C ALA A 262 -46.18 21.94 -27.53
N PHE A 263 -46.64 20.69 -27.34
CA PHE A 263 -47.40 19.97 -28.37
C PHE A 263 -48.60 19.22 -27.75
N PRO A 264 -49.82 19.77 -27.85
CA PRO A 264 -51.03 19.11 -27.33
C PRO A 264 -51.42 17.86 -28.14
N ALA A 265 -50.92 17.71 -29.37
CA ALA A 265 -51.18 16.58 -30.25
C ALA A 265 -49.97 16.31 -31.16
N CYS A 266 -49.93 15.12 -31.78
CA CYS A 266 -48.89 14.80 -32.75
C CYS A 266 -48.97 15.76 -33.95
N VAL A 267 -47.88 16.44 -34.28
CA VAL A 267 -47.81 17.42 -35.39
C VAL A 267 -48.21 16.80 -36.74
N GLU A 268 -47.96 15.50 -36.92
CA GLU A 268 -48.19 14.81 -38.20
C GLU A 268 -49.56 14.13 -38.29
N CYS A 269 -49.98 13.42 -37.23
CA CYS A 269 -51.20 12.59 -37.28
C CYS A 269 -52.29 13.02 -36.30
N GLY A 270 -52.09 14.11 -35.54
CA GLY A 270 -53.06 14.64 -34.58
C GLY A 270 -53.33 13.75 -33.36
N THR A 271 -52.69 12.58 -33.23
CA THR A 271 -52.98 11.68 -32.11
C THR A 271 -52.58 12.29 -30.78
N THR A 272 -53.50 12.22 -29.82
CA THR A 272 -53.29 12.51 -28.40
C THR A 272 -53.17 11.22 -27.59
N ALA A 273 -53.55 10.06 -28.13
CA ALA A 273 -53.60 8.81 -27.36
C ALA A 273 -52.22 8.22 -27.00
N ILE A 274 -51.12 8.77 -27.52
CA ILE A 274 -49.77 8.20 -27.38
C ILE A 274 -48.76 9.31 -27.06
N VAL A 275 -47.88 9.06 -26.10
CA VAL A 275 -46.80 9.96 -25.69
C VAL A 275 -45.95 10.43 -26.89
N HIS A 276 -45.80 11.74 -27.04
CA HIS A 276 -44.97 12.34 -28.09
C HIS A 276 -43.48 12.30 -27.73
N ARG A 277 -42.63 12.15 -28.76
CA ARG A 277 -41.18 12.28 -28.64
C ARG A 277 -40.74 13.72 -28.94
N ALA A 278 -39.43 13.92 -29.09
CA ALA A 278 -38.86 15.20 -29.50
C ALA A 278 -39.59 15.79 -30.73
N ARG A 279 -39.77 17.10 -30.73
CA ARG A 279 -40.41 17.90 -31.81
C ARG A 279 -41.92 17.66 -32.00
N GLY A 280 -42.62 17.10 -31.02
CA GLY A 280 -44.09 17.00 -31.08
C GLY A 280 -44.63 15.87 -31.95
N TYR A 281 -43.82 14.89 -32.33
CA TYR A 281 -44.27 13.74 -33.12
C TYR A 281 -44.53 12.51 -32.24
N CYS A 282 -45.58 11.74 -32.52
CA CYS A 282 -45.79 10.43 -31.90
C CYS A 282 -44.66 9.45 -32.28
N ARG A 283 -44.51 8.35 -31.54
CA ARG A 283 -43.44 7.34 -31.78
C ARG A 283 -43.39 6.85 -33.23
N GLN A 284 -44.55 6.62 -33.85
CA GLN A 284 -44.65 6.10 -35.22
C GLN A 284 -44.21 7.15 -36.24
N CYS A 285 -44.75 8.37 -36.15
CA CYS A 285 -44.38 9.48 -37.03
C CYS A 285 -42.90 9.85 -36.88
N TYR A 286 -42.36 9.85 -35.65
CA TYR A 286 -40.95 10.13 -35.41
C TYR A 286 -40.04 9.07 -36.07
N LYS A 287 -40.36 7.78 -35.94
CA LYS A 287 -39.58 6.71 -36.59
C LYS A 287 -39.68 6.78 -38.10
N ARG A 288 -40.84 7.14 -38.65
CA ARG A 288 -41.05 7.29 -40.09
C ARG A 288 -40.22 8.45 -40.67
N LEU A 289 -40.22 9.60 -39.99
CA LEU A 289 -39.55 10.82 -40.45
C LEU A 289 -38.04 10.82 -40.17
N PHE A 290 -37.60 10.32 -39.02
CA PHE A 290 -36.20 10.44 -38.55
C PHE A 290 -35.49 9.09 -38.36
N GLY A 291 -36.19 7.96 -38.51
CA GLY A 291 -35.64 6.64 -38.21
C GLY A 291 -34.87 5.98 -39.35
N LYS A 292 -34.84 6.58 -40.56
CA LYS A 292 -33.99 6.11 -41.64
C LYS A 292 -32.60 6.72 -41.47
N LYS A 293 -31.61 5.88 -41.12
CA LYS A 293 -30.21 6.26 -41.36
C LYS A 293 -30.07 6.44 -42.88
N PRO A 294 -29.39 7.49 -43.37
CA PRO A 294 -29.06 7.56 -44.78
C PRO A 294 -28.28 6.28 -45.11
N VAL A 295 -28.82 5.47 -46.01
CA VAL A 295 -28.05 4.40 -46.64
C VAL A 295 -27.05 5.15 -47.49
N LEU A 296 -25.80 5.19 -47.04
CA LEU A 296 -24.71 5.67 -47.88
C LEU A 296 -24.71 4.73 -49.10
N ALA A 297 -25.11 5.28 -50.25
CA ALA A 297 -24.91 4.61 -51.52
C ALA A 297 -23.39 4.45 -51.70
N LEU A 298 -22.93 3.20 -51.70
CA LEU A 298 -21.57 2.80 -52.06
C LEU A 298 -21.48 2.70 -53.58
#